data_AF-A0A956JUX6-F1
#
_entry.id   AF-A0A956JUX6-F1
#
_cell.length_a   1.000
_cell.length_b   1.000
_cell.length_c   1.000
_cell.angle_alpha   90.00
_cell.angle_beta   90.00
_cell.angle_gamma   90.00
#
_symmetry.space_group_name_H-M   'P 1'
#
loop_
_entity.id
_entity.type
_entity.pdbx_description
1 polymer ?
#
loop_
_entity_poly.entity_id
_entity_poly.type
_entity_poly.pdbx_seq_one_letter_code
_entity_poly.pdbx_strand_id
1 'polypeptide(L)'
;MPNRWILSLLALATGLPPAGCASSRLLERPRGTLVAANNATGRASDASRATPPPSAANRLQQPRHGARAKAPPNSQRYVIYRARLTLAVFKRSEALSRARAVAKRLGGYMTVLTERSITLRVPSSRLDAALSALGKLGELLRRDIRGQDVTEQYLDLEIRLKNARAVRVRLLALLAKAKGVKDSVLIERELARVTEQIERLEGRLDYLKKNVAYSTVTVELAHKRSARARALRRRLPFRWVREVGVDSLLRAY
;
A
#
# COMPACT_ATOMS: atom_id res chain seq x y z
N MET A 1 20.87 25.45 -44.98
CA MET A 1 22.00 24.50 -45.16
C MET A 1 21.45 23.21 -45.75
N PRO A 2 22.13 22.58 -46.73
CA PRO A 2 21.64 21.39 -47.44
C PRO A 2 22.26 20.05 -46.97
N ASN A 3 21.70 18.94 -47.48
CA ASN A 3 22.14 17.52 -47.39
C ASN A 3 22.05 16.85 -45.99
N ARG A 4 21.50 15.63 -45.79
CA ARG A 4 21.65 14.30 -46.46
C ARG A 4 23.08 13.75 -46.21
N TRP A 5 23.36 12.51 -45.80
CA TRP A 5 22.88 11.14 -46.14
C TRP A 5 23.00 10.23 -44.87
N ILE A 6 22.09 9.31 -44.47
CA ILE A 6 21.64 7.98 -45.01
C ILE A 6 22.50 6.77 -44.53
N LEU A 7 21.82 5.77 -43.92
CA LEU A 7 22.24 4.38 -43.60
C LEU A 7 23.42 4.18 -42.61
N SER A 8 23.56 3.09 -41.84
CA SER A 8 22.75 1.87 -41.60
C SER A 8 22.55 1.70 -40.05
N LEU A 9 22.21 0.58 -39.38
CA LEU A 9 21.84 -0.85 -39.59
C LEU A 9 20.95 -1.21 -38.33
N LEU A 10 20.40 -2.39 -37.98
CA LEU A 10 20.35 -3.79 -38.43
C LEU A 10 19.00 -4.40 -37.92
N ALA A 11 18.59 -5.59 -38.41
CA ALA A 11 17.42 -6.32 -37.89
C ALA A 11 17.81 -7.48 -36.95
N LEU A 12 16.98 -7.76 -35.93
CA LEU A 12 16.93 -9.08 -35.27
C LEU A 12 15.52 -9.37 -34.75
N ALA A 13 15.14 -10.65 -34.73
CA ALA A 13 13.78 -11.10 -34.48
C ALA A 13 13.48 -11.40 -33.01
N THR A 14 12.19 -11.52 -32.67
CA THR A 14 11.68 -12.65 -31.87
C THR A 14 10.17 -12.81 -32.07
N GLY A 15 9.68 -14.05 -31.99
CA GLY A 15 8.28 -14.39 -32.30
C GLY A 15 7.30 -14.16 -31.15
N LEU A 16 6.02 -13.96 -31.50
CA LEU A 16 4.92 -13.71 -30.56
C LEU A 16 3.97 -14.93 -30.50
N PRO A 17 3.90 -15.68 -29.38
CA PRO A 17 2.85 -16.68 -29.16
C PRO A 17 1.55 -16.05 -28.63
N PRO A 18 0.36 -16.56 -29.00
CA PRO A 18 -0.93 -16.01 -28.58
C PRO A 18 -1.32 -16.36 -27.15
N ALA A 19 -2.29 -15.63 -26.60
CA ALA A 19 -2.75 -15.77 -25.21
C ALA A 19 -3.59 -17.03 -24.96
N GLY A 20 -3.28 -17.77 -23.89
CA GLY A 20 -4.09 -18.88 -23.38
C GLY A 20 -5.05 -18.44 -22.27
N CYS A 21 -6.35 -18.62 -22.47
CA CYS A 21 -7.37 -18.32 -21.46
C CYS A 21 -7.46 -19.43 -20.40
N ALA A 22 -6.92 -19.18 -19.20
CA ALA A 22 -7.10 -20.07 -18.04
C ALA A 22 -8.48 -19.86 -17.40
N SER A 23 -9.48 -20.62 -17.85
CA SER A 23 -10.85 -20.57 -17.29
C SER A 23 -10.96 -21.38 -15.99
N SER A 24 -11.58 -20.81 -14.97
CA SER A 24 -11.75 -21.40 -13.65
C SER A 24 -12.66 -22.63 -13.66
N ARG A 25 -12.22 -23.73 -13.04
CA ARG A 25 -13.10 -24.85 -12.64
C ARG A 25 -13.16 -24.97 -11.13
N LEU A 26 -14.37 -25.01 -10.59
CA LEU A 26 -14.61 -25.39 -9.20
C LEU A 26 -14.36 -26.91 -9.05
N LEU A 27 -13.85 -27.32 -7.89
CA LEU A 27 -13.96 -28.71 -7.45
C LEU A 27 -15.10 -28.81 -6.42
N GLU A 28 -16.29 -29.15 -6.91
CA GLU A 28 -17.27 -29.81 -6.06
C GLU A 28 -16.87 -31.28 -5.84
N ARG A 29 -17.10 -31.80 -4.64
CA ARG A 29 -17.03 -33.22 -4.33
C ARG A 29 -18.33 -33.63 -3.61
N PRO A 30 -19.08 -34.63 -4.12
CA PRO A 30 -20.39 -34.98 -3.58
C PRO A 30 -20.29 -35.76 -2.26
N ARG A 31 -21.45 -35.90 -1.59
CA ARG A 31 -21.62 -36.68 -0.35
C ARG A 31 -21.95 -38.15 -0.65
N GLY A 32 -21.49 -39.04 0.21
CA GLY A 32 -21.85 -40.47 0.24
C GLY A 32 -20.80 -41.25 1.06
N THR A 33 -21.14 -42.26 1.84
CA THR A 33 -22.46 -42.83 2.21
C THR A 33 -22.45 -43.29 3.68
N LEU A 34 -23.64 -43.48 4.26
CA LEU A 34 -23.81 -44.13 5.57
C LEU A 34 -23.78 -45.66 5.40
N VAL A 35 -23.14 -46.36 6.35
CA VAL A 35 -23.38 -47.78 6.64
C VAL A 35 -23.54 -47.92 8.14
N ALA A 36 -24.56 -48.66 8.59
CA ALA A 36 -24.94 -48.78 9.99
C ALA A 36 -24.42 -50.07 10.65
N ALA A 37 -24.36 -50.08 11.99
CA ALA A 37 -24.05 -51.26 12.78
C ALA A 37 -25.19 -51.53 13.79
N ASN A 38 -25.93 -52.61 13.54
CA ASN A 38 -26.87 -53.28 14.43
C ASN A 38 -26.14 -54.53 15.02
N ASN A 39 -26.50 -55.17 16.14
CA ASN A 39 -27.57 -54.96 17.13
C ASN A 39 -27.26 -55.78 18.40
N ALA A 40 -27.88 -55.43 19.53
CA ALA A 40 -28.22 -56.32 20.67
C ALA A 40 -27.05 -57.03 21.44
N THR A 41 -27.21 -57.59 22.66
CA THR A 41 -28.33 -57.60 23.63
C THR A 41 -27.77 -57.76 25.05
N GLY A 42 -28.49 -57.29 26.08
CA GLY A 42 -28.20 -57.58 27.49
C GLY A 42 -28.99 -56.70 28.45
N ARG A 43 -29.83 -57.28 29.31
CA ARG A 43 -30.75 -56.54 30.19
C ARG A 43 -30.85 -57.22 31.55
N ALA A 44 -30.42 -56.52 32.59
CA ALA A 44 -30.71 -56.83 33.99
C ALA A 44 -30.83 -55.51 34.74
N SER A 45 -31.79 -55.41 35.67
CA SER A 45 -32.11 -54.17 36.36
C SER A 45 -32.66 -54.45 37.76
N ASP A 46 -31.98 -53.96 38.79
CA ASP A 46 -32.62 -53.21 39.88
C ASP A 46 -31.56 -52.44 40.71
N ALA A 47 -32.03 -51.72 41.74
CA ALA A 47 -31.35 -50.94 42.77
C ALA A 47 -31.44 -49.41 42.59
N SER A 48 -32.39 -48.80 43.32
CA SER A 48 -32.60 -47.36 43.41
C SER A 48 -31.89 -46.74 44.63
N ARG A 49 -31.15 -45.62 44.44
CA ARG A 49 -31.20 -44.39 45.28
C ARG A 49 -30.13 -43.34 44.90
N ALA A 50 -30.27 -42.17 45.54
CA ALA A 50 -29.33 -41.04 45.64
C ALA A 50 -29.15 -40.14 44.40
N THR A 51 -29.84 -38.99 44.43
CA THR A 51 -29.44 -37.76 43.73
C THR A 51 -28.34 -37.01 44.51
N PRO A 52 -27.17 -36.74 43.90
CA PRO A 52 -26.21 -35.77 44.43
C PRO A 52 -26.63 -34.32 44.11
N PRO A 53 -26.19 -33.31 44.89
CA PRO A 53 -26.50 -31.90 44.65
C PRO A 53 -25.76 -31.32 43.42
N PRO A 54 -26.22 -30.18 42.87
CA PRO A 54 -25.57 -29.53 41.72
C PRO A 54 -24.13 -29.12 42.04
N SER A 55 -23.19 -29.61 41.22
CA SER A 55 -21.74 -29.39 41.42
C SER A 55 -21.33 -27.92 41.19
N ALA A 56 -20.27 -27.53 41.90
CA ALA A 56 -19.82 -26.14 42.04
C ALA A 56 -19.61 -25.42 40.69
N ALA A 57 -20.27 -24.27 40.54
CA ALA A 57 -20.01 -23.31 39.47
C ALA A 57 -18.69 -22.53 39.69
N ASN A 58 -17.59 -23.22 39.97
CA ASN A 58 -16.26 -22.63 40.12
C ASN A 58 -15.69 -22.22 38.74
N ARG A 59 -16.29 -21.18 38.16
CA ARG A 59 -15.85 -20.56 36.91
C ARG A 59 -14.59 -19.73 37.19
N LEU A 60 -13.47 -20.42 37.38
CA LEU A 60 -12.14 -19.81 37.46
C LEU A 60 -11.97 -18.85 36.29
N GLN A 61 -11.56 -17.63 36.64
CA GLN A 61 -11.73 -16.47 35.77
C GLN A 61 -10.72 -16.54 34.61
N GLN A 62 -11.22 -16.67 33.38
CA GLN A 62 -10.39 -16.46 32.20
C GLN A 62 -9.80 -15.03 32.29
N PRO A 63 -8.47 -14.86 32.26
CA PRO A 63 -7.86 -13.55 32.37
C PRO A 63 -8.28 -12.70 31.16
N ARG A 64 -9.05 -11.63 31.41
CA ARG A 64 -9.52 -10.68 30.38
C ARG A 64 -8.38 -9.78 29.89
N HIS A 65 -7.33 -10.37 29.34
CA HIS A 65 -6.27 -9.66 28.63
C HIS A 65 -6.83 -9.16 27.30
N GLY A 66 -7.07 -7.85 27.24
CA GLY A 66 -7.92 -7.22 26.23
C GLY A 66 -8.41 -5.81 26.63
N ALA A 67 -8.22 -5.41 27.89
CA ALA A 67 -8.23 -4.01 28.28
C ALA A 67 -7.16 -3.26 27.48
N ARG A 68 -7.57 -2.58 26.40
CA ARG A 68 -6.70 -1.80 25.52
C ARG A 68 -6.09 -0.65 26.30
N ALA A 69 -4.88 -0.85 26.82
CA ALA A 69 -4.18 0.10 27.66
C ALA A 69 -4.19 1.49 27.00
N LYS A 70 -4.73 2.48 27.70
CA LYS A 70 -4.89 3.85 27.21
C LYS A 70 -3.50 4.48 27.11
N ALA A 71 -2.90 4.36 25.92
CA ALA A 71 -1.50 4.74 25.69
C ALA A 71 -1.19 6.15 26.24
N PRO A 72 -0.07 6.33 26.96
CA PRO A 72 0.23 7.58 27.65
C PRO A 72 0.24 8.75 26.68
N PRO A 73 -0.26 9.94 27.08
CA PRO A 73 -0.52 11.05 26.16
C PRO A 73 0.73 11.67 25.52
N ASN A 74 1.93 11.23 25.90
CA ASN A 74 3.22 11.74 25.41
C ASN A 74 4.07 10.66 24.71
N SER A 75 3.48 9.55 24.24
CA SER A 75 4.20 8.62 23.35
C SER A 75 4.30 9.20 21.93
N GLN A 76 5.51 9.28 21.38
CA GLN A 76 5.75 9.79 20.04
C GLN A 76 5.14 8.85 18.99
N ARG A 77 4.06 9.28 18.34
CA ARG A 77 3.33 8.47 17.35
C ARG A 77 3.91 8.62 15.95
N TYR A 78 4.11 7.50 15.30
CA TYR A 78 4.62 7.42 13.93
C TYR A 78 3.44 7.20 12.98
N VAL A 79 2.95 8.27 12.35
CA VAL A 79 1.79 8.21 11.44
C VAL A 79 2.21 8.57 10.01
N ILE A 80 2.00 7.65 9.07
CA ILE A 80 2.22 7.89 7.64
C ILE A 80 0.93 8.46 7.03
N TYR A 81 0.97 9.71 6.61
CA TYR A 81 -0.16 10.35 5.92
C TYR A 81 -0.02 10.25 4.40
N ARG A 82 -1.10 9.82 3.75
CA ARG A 82 -1.27 9.83 2.29
C ARG A 82 -2.57 10.54 1.94
N ALA A 83 -2.51 11.47 1.00
CA ALA A 83 -3.68 12.22 0.53
C ALA A 83 -3.83 12.11 -1.00
N ARG A 84 -5.08 12.03 -1.47
CA ARG A 84 -5.45 12.16 -2.87
C ARG A 84 -6.44 13.31 -3.04
N LEU A 85 -6.17 14.19 -3.99
CA LEU A 85 -7.04 15.28 -4.40
C LEU A 85 -7.39 15.11 -5.87
N THR A 86 -8.68 15.13 -6.22
CA THR A 86 -9.12 15.22 -7.62
C THR A 86 -9.67 16.64 -7.84
N LEU A 87 -9.05 17.40 -8.74
CA LEU A 87 -9.41 18.80 -9.02
C LEU A 87 -9.92 18.94 -10.46
N ALA A 88 -11.03 19.65 -10.65
CA ALA A 88 -11.47 20.12 -11.95
C ALA A 88 -10.82 21.47 -12.28
N VAL A 89 -9.99 21.50 -13.32
CA VAL A 89 -9.23 22.67 -13.77
C VAL A 89 -9.48 22.97 -15.25
N PHE A 90 -9.47 24.26 -15.61
CA PHE A 90 -9.57 24.67 -17.02
C PHE A 90 -8.25 24.39 -17.77
N LYS A 91 -7.13 24.89 -17.25
CA LYS A 91 -5.77 24.70 -17.81
C LYS A 91 -4.97 23.70 -16.95
N ARG A 92 -4.68 22.51 -17.49
CA ARG A 92 -3.95 21.44 -16.78
C ARG A 92 -2.48 21.81 -16.50
N SER A 93 -1.74 22.24 -17.53
CA SER A 93 -0.32 22.61 -17.42
C SER A 93 -0.07 23.68 -16.36
N GLU A 94 -0.87 24.75 -16.38
CA GLU A 94 -0.77 25.85 -15.41
C GLU A 94 -1.04 25.36 -13.97
N ALA A 95 -2.04 24.50 -13.76
CA ALA A 95 -2.33 23.92 -12.46
C ALA A 95 -1.19 23.01 -11.94
N LEU A 96 -0.55 22.22 -12.81
CA LEU A 96 0.61 21.39 -12.46
C LEU A 96 1.81 22.26 -12.04
N SER A 97 2.11 23.32 -12.78
CA SER A 97 3.18 24.27 -12.45
C SER A 97 2.91 24.99 -11.13
N ARG A 98 1.69 25.47 -10.91
CA ARG A 98 1.26 26.08 -9.63
C ARG A 98 1.36 25.07 -8.46
N ALA A 99 0.97 23.81 -8.66
CA ALA A 99 1.08 22.76 -7.65
C ALA A 99 2.55 22.46 -7.26
N ARG A 100 3.46 22.40 -8.25
CA ARG A 100 4.90 22.27 -8.00
C ARG A 100 5.47 23.46 -7.22
N ALA A 101 5.03 24.68 -7.51
CA ALA A 101 5.43 25.88 -6.78
C ALA A 101 4.91 25.89 -5.33
N VAL A 102 3.65 25.48 -5.10
CA VAL A 102 3.06 25.30 -3.76
C VAL A 102 3.87 24.31 -2.93
N ALA A 103 4.26 23.16 -3.51
CA ALA A 103 5.10 22.18 -2.83
C ALA A 103 6.46 22.77 -2.43
N LYS A 104 7.18 23.38 -3.39
CA LYS A 104 8.51 23.99 -3.13
C LYS A 104 8.46 25.03 -2.02
N ARG A 105 7.45 25.92 -2.04
CA ARG A 105 7.26 26.96 -1.00
C ARG A 105 7.05 26.40 0.40
N LEU A 106 6.44 25.21 0.52
CA LEU A 106 6.19 24.56 1.81
C LEU A 106 7.36 23.67 2.28
N GLY A 107 8.49 23.63 1.57
CA GLY A 107 9.61 22.73 1.86
C GLY A 107 9.37 21.29 1.38
N GLY A 108 8.40 21.11 0.47
CA GLY A 108 8.15 19.85 -0.22
C GLY A 108 8.79 19.80 -1.61
N TYR A 109 8.78 18.60 -2.21
CA TYR A 109 9.33 18.34 -3.54
C TYR A 109 8.38 17.47 -4.38
N MET A 110 8.61 17.46 -5.69
CA MET A 110 7.86 16.65 -6.64
C MET A 110 8.57 15.30 -6.84
N THR A 111 7.83 14.20 -6.87
CA THR A 111 8.38 12.85 -7.11
C THR A 111 7.94 12.29 -8.46
N VAL A 112 6.69 12.52 -8.87
CA VAL A 112 6.15 12.05 -10.17
C VAL A 112 5.31 13.16 -10.79
N LEU A 113 5.41 13.31 -12.11
CA LEU A 113 4.60 14.23 -12.91
C LEU A 113 4.11 13.50 -14.16
N THR A 114 2.83 13.67 -14.49
CA THR A 114 2.20 13.26 -15.74
C THR A 114 1.34 14.41 -16.27
N GLU A 115 0.79 14.30 -17.48
CA GLU A 115 -0.15 15.30 -18.00
C GLU A 115 -1.44 15.49 -17.18
N ARG A 116 -1.75 14.54 -16.28
CA ARG A 116 -3.02 14.43 -15.57
C ARG A 116 -2.86 14.29 -14.06
N SER A 117 -1.64 14.13 -13.55
CA SER A 117 -1.38 14.00 -12.13
C SER A 117 0.01 14.46 -11.72
N ILE A 118 0.13 14.89 -10.47
CA ILE A 118 1.41 15.23 -9.83
C ILE A 118 1.44 14.61 -8.43
N THR A 119 2.52 13.90 -8.10
CA THR A 119 2.75 13.34 -6.76
C THR A 119 3.84 14.13 -6.09
N LEU A 120 3.50 14.66 -4.92
CA LEU A 120 4.27 15.58 -4.11
C LEU A 120 4.63 14.93 -2.76
N ARG A 121 5.85 15.17 -2.29
CA ARG A 121 6.28 14.90 -0.91
C ARG A 121 6.29 16.21 -0.16
N VAL A 122 5.58 16.28 0.96
CA VAL A 122 5.45 17.49 1.79
C VAL A 122 5.78 17.12 3.24
N PRO A 123 6.53 17.95 3.99
CA PRO A 123 6.72 17.73 5.43
C PRO A 123 5.38 17.51 6.13
N SER A 124 5.27 16.49 6.98
CA SER A 124 3.99 16.08 7.56
C SER A 124 3.33 17.16 8.43
N SER A 125 4.12 17.98 9.12
CA SER A 125 3.68 19.18 9.85
C SER A 125 3.07 20.28 8.97
N ARG A 126 3.19 20.19 7.64
CA ARG A 126 2.68 21.16 6.66
C ARG A 126 1.63 20.57 5.71
N LEU A 127 1.14 19.36 5.98
CA LEU A 127 0.17 18.67 5.13
C LEU A 127 -1.10 19.49 4.89
N ASP A 128 -1.79 19.96 5.93
CA ASP A 128 -3.06 20.68 5.76
C ASP A 128 -2.90 22.07 5.12
N ALA A 129 -1.75 22.72 5.31
CA ALA A 129 -1.37 23.93 4.58
C ALA A 129 -1.21 23.63 3.08
N ALA A 130 -0.58 22.49 2.72
CA ALA A 130 -0.46 22.05 1.33
C ALA A 130 -1.82 21.67 0.73
N LEU A 131 -2.64 20.88 1.43
CA LEU A 131 -3.98 20.50 0.92
C LEU A 131 -4.88 21.72 0.72
N SER A 132 -4.85 22.68 1.65
CA SER A 132 -5.57 23.96 1.53
C SER A 132 -5.07 24.84 0.38
N ALA A 133 -3.76 24.85 0.12
CA ALA A 133 -3.17 25.61 -0.99
C ALA A 133 -3.39 24.95 -2.36
N LEU A 134 -3.34 23.61 -2.42
CA LEU A 134 -3.59 22.82 -3.64
C LEU A 134 -5.08 22.82 -4.01
N GLY A 135 -5.98 22.76 -3.02
CA GLY A 135 -7.42 22.85 -3.25
C GLY A 135 -7.86 24.16 -3.92
N LYS A 136 -7.11 25.26 -3.71
CA LYS A 136 -7.36 26.57 -4.34
C LYS A 136 -6.92 26.65 -5.82
N LEU A 137 -6.34 25.58 -6.39
CA LEU A 137 -5.90 25.56 -7.80
C LEU A 137 -7.01 25.18 -8.80
N GLY A 138 -8.19 24.76 -8.31
CA GLY A 138 -9.32 24.36 -9.12
C GLY A 138 -10.58 24.14 -8.28
N GLU A 139 -11.56 23.45 -8.85
CA GLU A 139 -12.74 22.98 -8.12
C GLU A 139 -12.48 21.59 -7.55
N LEU A 140 -12.64 21.42 -6.23
CA LEU A 140 -12.33 20.16 -5.55
C LEU A 140 -13.46 19.14 -5.77
N LEU A 141 -13.21 18.12 -6.61
CA LEU A 141 -14.16 17.03 -6.88
C LEU A 141 -14.10 15.93 -5.82
N ARG A 142 -12.90 15.63 -5.28
CA ARG A 142 -12.68 14.58 -4.29
C ARG A 142 -11.47 14.88 -3.41
N ARG A 143 -11.59 14.60 -2.11
CA ARG A 143 -10.51 14.62 -1.12
C ARG A 143 -10.55 13.31 -0.33
N ASP A 144 -9.46 12.57 -0.34
CA ASP A 144 -9.26 11.32 0.39
C ASP A 144 -7.97 11.48 1.20
N ILE A 145 -8.01 11.33 2.52
CA ILE A 145 -6.83 11.40 3.40
C ILE A 145 -6.82 10.14 4.26
N ARG A 146 -5.66 9.49 4.34
CA ARG A 146 -5.45 8.29 5.16
C ARG A 146 -4.20 8.49 6.00
N GLY A 147 -4.39 8.57 7.31
CA GLY A 147 -3.31 8.36 8.28
C GLY A 147 -3.20 6.87 8.58
N GLN A 148 -2.00 6.32 8.46
CA GLN A 148 -1.69 4.95 8.88
C GLN A 148 -0.75 5.04 10.08
N ASP A 149 -1.23 4.68 11.27
CA ASP A 149 -0.37 4.52 12.44
C ASP A 149 0.56 3.32 12.21
N VAL A 150 1.85 3.53 12.39
CA VAL A 150 2.93 2.53 12.28
C VAL A 150 3.82 2.53 13.53
N THR A 151 3.37 3.12 14.64
CA THR A 151 4.12 3.22 15.91
C THR A 151 4.58 1.85 16.41
N GLU A 152 3.67 0.88 16.44
CA GLU A 152 3.97 -0.51 16.84
C GLU A 152 5.01 -1.16 15.90
N GLN A 153 4.83 -1.03 14.59
CA GLN A 153 5.79 -1.57 13.60
C GLN A 153 7.16 -0.89 13.69
N TYR A 154 7.22 0.40 14.01
CA TYR A 154 8.49 1.12 14.16
C TYR A 154 9.28 0.61 15.38
N LEU A 155 8.62 0.49 16.53
CA LEU A 155 9.23 0.03 17.78
C LEU A 155 9.64 -1.45 17.71
N ASP A 156 8.82 -2.31 17.09
CA ASP A 156 9.16 -3.72 16.84
C ASP A 156 10.43 -3.86 15.97
N LEU A 157 10.54 -3.08 14.90
CA LEU A 157 11.74 -3.07 14.05
C LEU A 157 12.98 -2.54 14.78
N GLU A 158 12.83 -1.52 15.62
CA GLU A 158 13.94 -0.97 16.42
C GLU A 158 14.44 -1.99 17.47
N ILE A 159 13.54 -2.68 18.16
CA ILE A 159 13.88 -3.75 19.11
C ILE A 159 14.57 -4.93 18.38
N ARG A 160 14.03 -5.37 17.24
CA ARG A 160 14.65 -6.43 16.42
C ARG A 160 16.04 -6.03 15.92
N LEU A 161 16.22 -4.77 15.51
CA LEU A 161 17.50 -4.24 15.06
C LEU A 161 18.53 -4.20 16.20
N LYS A 162 18.14 -3.72 17.39
CA LYS A 162 18.99 -3.74 18.59
C LYS A 162 19.43 -5.16 18.94
N ASN A 163 18.50 -6.11 18.91
CA ASN A 163 18.78 -7.51 19.21
C ASN A 163 19.70 -8.16 18.15
N ALA A 164 19.45 -7.93 16.86
CA ALA A 164 20.30 -8.44 15.78
C ALA A 164 21.73 -7.87 15.86
N ARG A 165 21.89 -6.57 16.15
CA ARG A 165 23.20 -5.94 16.38
C ARG A 165 23.92 -6.55 17.59
N ALA A 166 23.21 -6.86 18.68
CA ALA A 166 23.78 -7.53 19.85
C ALA A 166 24.23 -8.98 19.52
N VAL A 167 23.46 -9.72 18.73
CA VAL A 167 23.86 -11.04 18.21
C VAL A 167 25.13 -10.92 17.34
N ARG A 168 25.22 -9.92 16.45
CA ARG A 168 26.42 -9.69 15.64
C ARG A 168 27.67 -9.44 16.50
N VAL A 169 27.56 -8.64 17.56
CA VAL A 169 28.66 -8.41 18.52
C VAL A 169 29.06 -9.71 19.23
N ARG A 170 28.09 -10.54 19.63
CA ARG A 170 28.38 -11.86 20.24
C ARG A 170 29.06 -12.82 19.26
N LEU A 171 28.65 -12.84 17.99
CA LEU A 171 29.29 -13.66 16.95
C LEU A 171 30.73 -13.22 16.69
N LEU A 172 31.01 -11.91 16.61
CA LEU A 172 32.37 -11.38 16.49
C LEU A 172 33.25 -11.78 17.71
N ALA A 173 32.70 -11.72 18.92
CA ALA A 173 33.40 -12.12 20.14
C ALA A 173 33.61 -13.66 20.27
N LEU A 174 32.87 -14.46 19.50
CA LEU A 174 33.11 -15.91 19.35
C LEU A 174 34.14 -16.18 18.25
N LEU A 175 34.06 -15.48 17.11
CA LEU A 175 35.03 -15.59 16.01
C LEU A 175 36.46 -15.29 16.49
N ALA A 176 36.62 -14.22 17.29
CA ALA A 176 37.90 -13.86 17.92
C ALA A 176 38.44 -14.88 18.93
N LYS A 177 37.69 -15.95 19.26
CA LYS A 177 38.08 -17.05 20.13
C LYS A 177 38.12 -18.40 19.42
N ALA A 178 37.73 -18.46 18.15
CA ALA A 178 37.71 -19.70 17.37
C ALA A 178 39.14 -20.15 17.06
N LYS A 179 39.46 -21.42 17.38
CA LYS A 179 40.77 -22.03 17.11
C LYS A 179 40.75 -23.00 15.92
N GLY A 180 39.57 -23.42 15.48
CA GLY A 180 39.39 -24.36 14.37
C GLY A 180 38.81 -23.68 13.14
N VAL A 181 39.41 -23.93 11.96
CA VAL A 181 38.97 -23.35 10.67
C VAL A 181 37.49 -23.65 10.37
N LYS A 182 37.00 -24.85 10.74
CA LYS A 182 35.59 -25.23 10.59
C LYS A 182 34.66 -24.32 11.39
N ASP A 183 35.04 -23.97 12.62
CA ASP A 183 34.22 -23.14 13.51
C ASP A 183 34.18 -21.69 13.01
N SER A 184 35.32 -21.15 12.58
CA SER A 184 35.40 -19.82 11.98
C SER A 184 34.48 -19.70 10.76
N VAL A 185 34.53 -20.65 9.82
CA VAL A 185 33.67 -20.66 8.62
C VAL A 185 32.18 -20.78 8.98
N LEU A 186 31.81 -21.48 10.04
CA LEU A 186 30.43 -21.54 10.53
C LEU A 186 29.98 -20.20 11.15
N ILE A 187 30.84 -19.57 11.96
CA ILE A 187 30.55 -18.27 12.59
C ILE A 187 30.46 -17.17 11.52
N GLU A 188 31.33 -17.18 10.50
CA GLU A 188 31.30 -16.23 9.38
C GLU A 188 30.00 -16.33 8.56
N ARG A 189 29.48 -17.54 8.32
CA ARG A 189 28.20 -17.75 7.63
C ARG A 189 27.03 -17.15 8.40
N GLU A 190 26.95 -17.37 9.71
CA GLU A 190 25.93 -16.76 10.56
C GLU A 190 26.15 -15.25 10.74
N LEU A 191 27.39 -14.76 10.75
CA LEU A 191 27.72 -13.33 10.77
C LEU A 191 27.23 -12.60 9.52
N ALA A 192 27.40 -13.21 8.34
CA ALA A 192 26.88 -12.71 7.07
C ALA A 192 25.34 -12.66 7.09
N ARG A 193 24.70 -13.76 7.48
CA ARG A 193 23.23 -13.86 7.63
C ARG A 193 22.65 -12.80 8.58
N VAL A 194 23.27 -12.60 9.75
CA VAL A 194 22.83 -11.60 10.73
C VAL A 194 23.08 -10.18 10.22
N THR A 195 24.12 -9.95 9.43
CA THR A 195 24.40 -8.64 8.80
C THR A 195 23.36 -8.32 7.72
N GLU A 196 23.03 -9.26 6.84
CA GLU A 196 21.94 -9.13 5.86
C GLU A 196 20.57 -8.89 6.55
N GLN A 197 20.33 -9.51 7.73
CA GLN A 197 19.15 -9.22 8.54
C GLN A 197 19.15 -7.79 9.11
N ILE A 198 20.30 -7.30 9.60
CA ILE A 198 20.47 -5.93 10.09
C ILE A 198 20.17 -4.92 8.98
N GLU A 199 20.75 -5.09 7.79
CA GLU A 199 20.55 -4.19 6.63
C GLU A 199 19.09 -4.11 6.19
N ARG A 200 18.38 -5.25 6.14
CA ARG A 200 16.93 -5.29 5.84
C ARG A 200 16.08 -4.58 6.90
N LEU A 201 16.43 -4.73 8.18
CA LEU A 201 15.75 -4.04 9.28
C LEU A 201 16.00 -2.53 9.24
N GLU A 202 17.25 -2.11 9.01
CA GLU A 202 17.65 -0.71 8.88
C GLU A 202 16.95 -0.05 7.69
N GLY A 203 17.00 -0.64 6.49
CA GLY A 203 16.31 -0.13 5.31
C GLY A 203 14.78 -0.01 5.50
N ARG A 204 14.16 -0.94 6.25
CA ARG A 204 12.73 -0.88 6.58
C ARG A 204 12.40 0.23 7.59
N LEU A 205 13.21 0.39 8.63
CA LEU A 205 13.05 1.45 9.63
C LEU A 205 13.22 2.83 8.98
N ASP A 206 14.22 2.96 8.10
CA ASP A 206 14.53 4.20 7.40
C ASP A 206 13.45 4.55 6.34
N TYR A 207 12.84 3.55 5.70
CA TYR A 207 11.61 3.74 4.89
C TYR A 207 10.46 4.30 5.73
N LEU A 208 10.18 3.76 6.93
CA LEU A 208 9.11 4.28 7.78
C LEU A 208 9.41 5.71 8.23
N LYS A 209 10.63 5.97 8.72
CA LYS A 209 11.12 7.30 9.13
C LYS A 209 10.90 8.35 8.05
N LYS A 210 11.27 8.05 6.79
CA LYS A 210 11.07 8.95 5.63
C LYS A 210 9.59 9.19 5.30
N ASN A 211 8.72 8.19 5.47
CA ASN A 211 7.28 8.30 5.19
C ASN A 211 6.47 8.96 6.33
N VAL A 212 6.98 8.98 7.57
CA VAL A 212 6.41 9.74 8.69
C VAL A 212 6.84 11.21 8.61
N ALA A 213 8.09 11.48 8.23
CA ALA A 213 8.59 12.83 8.01
C ALA A 213 7.94 13.53 6.79
N TYR A 214 7.68 12.79 5.70
CA TYR A 214 7.10 13.34 4.47
C TYR A 214 5.83 12.62 4.05
N SER A 215 4.69 13.33 4.18
CA SER A 215 3.40 12.90 3.62
C SER A 215 3.45 12.86 2.09
N THR A 216 2.72 11.90 1.51
CA THR A 216 2.54 11.80 0.05
C THR A 216 1.20 12.42 -0.35
N VAL A 217 1.23 13.45 -1.19
CA VAL A 217 0.02 14.08 -1.76
C VAL A 217 0.00 13.83 -3.27
N THR A 218 -0.97 13.07 -3.74
CA THR A 218 -1.23 12.89 -5.18
C THR A 218 -2.39 13.79 -5.59
N VAL A 219 -2.15 14.66 -6.57
CA VAL A 219 -3.18 15.53 -7.17
C VAL A 219 -3.47 15.04 -8.57
N GLU A 220 -4.73 14.71 -8.84
CA GLU A 220 -5.26 14.30 -10.15
C GLU A 220 -6.09 15.43 -10.75
N LEU A 221 -5.90 15.71 -12.03
CA LEU A 221 -6.52 16.84 -12.73
C LEU A 221 -7.54 16.36 -13.78
N ALA A 222 -8.80 16.60 -13.48
CA ALA A 222 -9.90 16.53 -14.44
C ALA A 222 -10.00 17.86 -15.22
N HIS A 223 -10.39 17.80 -16.49
CA HIS A 223 -10.65 19.02 -17.26
C HIS A 223 -12.08 19.53 -16.99
N LYS A 224 -12.21 20.76 -16.50
CA LYS A 224 -13.50 21.42 -16.28
C LYS A 224 -14.13 21.84 -17.62
N ARG A 225 -14.94 20.95 -18.20
CA ARG A 225 -15.73 21.21 -19.43
C ARG A 225 -16.52 22.51 -19.28
N SER A 226 -16.23 23.51 -20.13
CA SER A 226 -16.82 24.84 -20.03
C SER A 226 -18.34 24.82 -20.25
N ALA A 227 -19.07 25.69 -19.53
CA ALA A 227 -20.50 25.84 -19.70
C ALA A 227 -20.87 26.27 -21.13
N ARG A 228 -20.05 27.13 -21.76
CA ARG A 228 -20.21 27.59 -23.15
C ARG A 228 -20.22 26.43 -24.15
N ALA A 229 -19.32 25.45 -24.02
CA ALA A 229 -19.32 24.27 -24.90
C ALA A 229 -20.57 23.39 -24.72
N ARG A 230 -21.07 23.28 -23.47
CA ARG A 230 -22.32 22.55 -23.15
C ARG A 230 -23.56 23.27 -23.69
N ALA A 231 -23.59 24.60 -23.61
CA ALA A 231 -24.67 25.44 -24.12
C ALA A 231 -24.71 25.46 -25.65
N LEU A 232 -23.55 25.58 -26.33
CA LEU A 232 -23.45 25.50 -27.79
C LEU A 232 -24.02 24.18 -28.32
N ARG A 233 -23.61 23.02 -27.76
CA ARG A 233 -24.20 21.71 -28.13
C ARG A 233 -25.72 21.61 -27.94
N ARG A 234 -26.33 22.43 -27.06
CA ARG A 234 -27.80 22.50 -26.88
C ARG A 234 -28.49 23.51 -27.80
N ARG A 235 -27.76 24.38 -28.49
CA ARG A 235 -28.30 25.47 -29.34
C ARG A 235 -27.75 25.43 -30.79
N LEU A 236 -27.30 24.28 -31.29
CA LEU A 236 -27.04 24.10 -32.72
C LEU A 236 -28.39 23.95 -33.45
N PRO A 237 -28.79 24.88 -34.34
CA PRO A 237 -30.08 24.79 -35.04
C PRO A 237 -30.07 23.73 -36.16
N PHE A 238 -28.88 23.36 -36.64
CA PHE A 238 -28.71 22.46 -37.78
C PHE A 238 -28.63 20.99 -37.34
N ARG A 239 -29.53 20.15 -37.85
CA ARG A 239 -29.56 18.70 -37.53
C ARG A 239 -28.27 17.98 -37.95
N TRP A 240 -27.82 18.21 -39.18
CA TRP A 240 -26.70 17.50 -39.82
C TRP A 240 -25.38 17.58 -39.04
N VAL A 241 -25.11 18.70 -38.35
CA VAL A 241 -23.89 18.88 -37.52
C VAL A 241 -23.87 17.91 -36.33
N ARG A 242 -25.05 17.41 -35.88
CA ARG A 242 -25.16 16.43 -34.79
C ARG A 242 -24.87 14.99 -35.25
N GLU A 243 -25.04 14.72 -36.54
CA GLU A 243 -24.81 13.42 -37.17
C GLU A 243 -23.35 13.30 -37.68
N VAL A 244 -22.81 14.35 -38.30
CA VAL A 244 -21.43 14.38 -38.85
C VAL A 244 -20.34 14.60 -37.77
N GLY A 245 -20.70 15.25 -36.65
CA GLY A 245 -19.82 15.46 -35.50
C GLY A 245 -18.73 16.53 -35.71
N VAL A 246 -18.65 17.50 -34.80
CA VAL A 246 -17.72 18.66 -34.92
C VAL A 246 -16.24 18.24 -35.05
N ASP A 247 -15.87 17.12 -34.44
CA ASP A 247 -14.51 16.57 -34.43
C ASP A 247 -14.01 16.05 -35.79
N SER A 248 -14.88 15.88 -36.80
CA SER A 248 -14.49 15.53 -38.18
C SER A 248 -14.10 16.78 -39.00
N LEU A 249 -14.87 17.86 -38.87
CA LEU A 249 -14.65 19.13 -39.57
C LEU A 249 -13.32 19.79 -39.16
N LEU A 250 -12.87 19.59 -37.93
CA LEU A 250 -11.60 20.11 -37.40
C LEU A 250 -10.36 19.24 -37.74
N ARG A 251 -10.48 18.35 -38.73
CA ARG A 251 -9.35 17.58 -39.31
C ARG A 251 -9.20 17.76 -40.83
N ALA A 252 -10.08 18.55 -41.45
CA ALA A 252 -10.08 18.82 -42.88
C ALA A 252 -9.35 20.13 -43.25
N TYR A 253 -8.63 20.71 -42.28
CA TYR A 253 -7.87 21.96 -42.35
C TYR A 253 -6.78 21.94 -41.27
#